data_AF-A0AB38JEJ5-F1
#
_entry.id   AF-A0AB38JEJ5-F1
#
_cell.length_a   1.000
_cell.length_b   1.000
_cell.length_c   1.000
_cell.angle_alpha   90.00
_cell.angle_beta   90.00
_cell.angle_gamma   90.00
#
_symmetry.space_group_name_H-M   'P 1'
#
loop_
_entity.id
_entity.type
_entity.pdbx_description
1 polymer ?
#
loop_
_entity_poly.entity_id
_entity_poly.type
_entity_poly.pdbx_seq_one_letter_code
_entity_poly.pdbx_strand_id
1 'polypeptide(L)' 'MAARERIDLLTTTGAVLAPLGVIVAVVFLFQPWRTCADDDVAAACAMHPADATVMALGAVAAIVGVLLLWIGAHRGHR' A
#
# COMPACT_ATOMS: atom_id res chain seq x y z
N MET A 1 13.83 18.33 27.77
CA MET A 1 13.24 17.40 26.78
C MET A 1 12.74 18.21 25.60
N ALA A 2 13.58 18.44 24.59
CA ALA A 2 13.18 19.11 23.35
C ALA A 2 14.07 18.58 22.21
N ALA A 3 14.03 17.26 22.01
CA ALA A 3 14.53 16.66 20.78
C ALA A 3 13.51 17.02 19.71
N ARG A 4 13.75 18.12 18.98
CA ARG A 4 13.04 18.40 17.75
C ARG A 4 13.54 17.39 16.74
N GLU A 5 12.89 16.22 16.75
CA GLU A 5 13.10 15.13 15.81
C GLU A 5 13.08 15.73 14.40
N ARG A 6 14.20 15.66 13.67
CA ARG A 6 14.18 15.97 12.24
C ARG A 6 13.36 14.87 11.60
N ILE A 7 12.06 15.13 11.45
CA ILE A 7 11.15 14.28 10.69
C ILE A 7 11.70 14.26 9.26
N ASP A 8 12.42 13.20 8.91
CA ASP A 8 12.89 13.00 7.54
C ASP A 8 11.66 12.75 6.68
N LEU A 9 11.40 13.67 5.75
CA LEU A 9 10.29 13.58 4.81
C LEU A 9 10.25 12.21 4.13
N LEU A 10 11.41 11.61 3.84
CA LEU A 10 11.49 10.30 3.22
C LEU A 10 10.90 9.19 4.12
N THR A 11 11.27 9.19 5.39
CA THR A 11 10.81 8.22 6.37
C THR A 11 9.32 8.38 6.63
N THR A 12 8.83 9.62 6.76
CA THR A 12 7.40 9.86 6.96
C THR A 12 6.57 9.49 5.75
N THR A 13 7.02 9.86 4.54
CA THR A 13 6.33 9.46 3.31
C THR A 13 6.31 7.95 3.15
N GLY A 14 7.44 7.28 3.40
CA GLY A 14 7.50 5.81 3.36
C GLY A 14 6.57 5.13 4.38
N ALA A 15 6.54 5.65 5.62
CA ALA A 15 5.71 5.14 6.70
C ALA A 15 4.20 5.23 6.41
N VAL A 16 3.79 6.21 5.60
CA VAL A 16 2.39 6.39 5.18
C VAL A 16 2.09 5.61 3.90
N LEU A 17 2.97 5.70 2.89
CA LEU A 17 2.74 5.13 1.58
C LEU A 17 2.75 3.60 1.59
N ALA A 18 3.63 2.98 2.39
CA ALA A 18 3.72 1.53 2.51
C ALA A 18 2.40 0.89 3.00
N PRO A 19 1.85 1.24 4.18
CA PRO A 19 0.61 0.64 4.66
C PRO A 19 -0.59 1.00 3.78
N LEU A 20 -0.68 2.23 3.27
CA LEU A 20 -1.78 2.60 2.38
C LEU A 20 -1.77 1.78 1.09
N GLY A 21 -0.60 1.59 0.47
CA GLY A 21 -0.46 0.74 -0.71
C GLY A 21 -0.90 -0.71 -0.45
N VAL A 22 -0.50 -1.28 0.69
CA VAL A 22 -0.92 -2.63 1.11
C VAL A 22 -2.43 -2.71 1.31
N ILE A 23 -3.02 -1.74 2.02
CA ILE A 23 -4.46 -1.70 2.27
C ILE A 23 -5.21 -1.66 0.94
N VAL A 24 -4.82 -0.79 0.01
CA VAL A 24 -5.44 -0.68 -1.32
C VAL A 24 -5.31 -2.01 -2.07
N ALA A 25 -4.11 -2.60 -2.12
CA ALA A 25 -3.90 -3.88 -2.81
C ALA A 25 -4.77 -4.99 -2.23
N VAL A 26 -4.86 -5.11 -0.91
CA VAL A 26 -5.68 -6.13 -0.24
C VAL A 26 -7.17 -5.91 -0.49
N VAL A 27 -7.64 -4.68 -0.35
CA VAL A 27 -9.04 -4.32 -0.55
C VAL A 27 -9.49 -4.59 -2.00
N PHE A 28 -8.65 -4.27 -2.98
CA PHE A 28 -8.92 -4.55 -4.40
C PHE A 28 -8.64 -6.00 -4.81
N LEU A 29 -7.88 -6.76 -4.02
CA LEU A 29 -7.74 -8.21 -4.23
C LEU A 29 -9.02 -8.95 -3.82
N PHE A 30 -9.64 -8.56 -2.71
CA PHE A 30 -10.85 -9.20 -2.20
C PHE A 30 -12.15 -8.60 -2.76
N GLN A 31 -12.09 -7.36 -3.26
CA GLN A 31 -13.18 -6.65 -3.93
C GLN A 31 -14.53 -6.77 -3.17
N PRO A 32 -14.61 -6.40 -1.87
CA PRO A 32 -15.77 -6.69 -1.02
C PRO A 32 -17.10 -6.07 -1.50
N TRP A 33 -17.05 -5.14 -2.46
CA TRP A 33 -18.23 -4.54 -3.09
C TRP A 33 -18.77 -5.33 -4.29
N ARG A 34 -18.06 -6.36 -4.76
CA ARG A 34 -18.48 -7.17 -5.92
C ARG A 34 -19.41 -8.29 -5.47
N THR A 35 -20.43 -8.54 -6.27
CA THR A 35 -21.30 -9.71 -6.17
C THR A 35 -21.33 -10.41 -7.54
N CYS A 36 -21.40 -11.74 -7.52
CA CYS A 36 -21.44 -12.57 -8.72
C CYS A 36 -22.63 -13.52 -8.67
N ALA A 37 -23.12 -13.94 -9.85
CA ALA A 37 -24.30 -14.80 -9.94
C ALA A 37 -24.03 -16.23 -9.45
N ASP A 38 -22.79 -16.71 -9.62
CA ASP A 38 -22.42 -18.11 -9.38
C ASP A 38 -21.75 -18.35 -8.02
N ASP A 39 -21.41 -17.29 -7.27
CA ASP A 39 -20.64 -17.38 -6.02
C ASP A 39 -21.15 -16.40 -4.96
N ASP A 40 -21.33 -16.89 -3.73
CA ASP A 40 -21.69 -16.10 -2.55
C ASP A 40 -20.49 -15.32 -1.97
N VAL A 41 -19.28 -15.60 -2.45
CA VAL A 41 -18.03 -15.00 -1.97
C VAL A 41 -17.50 -14.01 -3.01
N ALA A 42 -17.47 -12.72 -2.65
CA ALA A 42 -17.00 -11.63 -3.52
C ALA A 42 -15.61 -11.87 -4.13
N ALA A 43 -14.71 -12.51 -3.38
CA ALA A 43 -13.33 -12.78 -3.80
C ALA A 43 -13.20 -13.91 -4.85
N ALA A 44 -14.26 -14.69 -5.09
CA ALA A 44 -14.29 -15.70 -6.15
C ALA A 44 -14.63 -15.10 -7.52
N CYS A 45 -15.15 -13.87 -7.54
CA CYS A 45 -15.47 -13.15 -8.75
C CYS A 45 -14.24 -12.93 -9.64
N ALA A 46 -14.44 -13.01 -10.96
CA ALA A 46 -13.42 -12.56 -11.91
C ALA A 46 -13.11 -11.06 -11.70
N MET A 47 -11.84 -10.76 -11.45
CA MET A 47 -11.34 -9.41 -11.23
C MET A 47 -11.57 -8.54 -12.47
N HIS A 48 -12.23 -7.40 -12.30
CA HIS A 48 -12.37 -6.42 -13.38
C HIS A 48 -10.99 -5.81 -13.71
N PRO A 49 -10.62 -5.62 -14.99
CA PRO A 49 -9.34 -4.99 -15.35
C PRO A 49 -9.05 -3.63 -14.68
N ALA A 50 -10.08 -2.81 -14.43
CA ALA A 50 -9.91 -1.54 -13.71
C ALA A 50 -9.47 -1.77 -12.25
N ASP A 51 -10.14 -2.69 -11.55
CA ASP A 51 -9.81 -3.07 -10.17
C ASP A 51 -8.42 -3.70 -10.08
N ALA A 52 -8.06 -4.55 -11.05
CA ALA A 52 -6.73 -5.13 -11.17
C ALA A 52 -5.63 -4.06 -11.29
N THR A 53 -5.93 -2.98 -12.02
CA THR A 53 -5.01 -1.85 -12.19
C THR A 53 -4.82 -1.11 -10.87
N VAL A 54 -5.90 -0.86 -10.12
CA VAL A 54 -5.81 -0.19 -8.81
C VAL A 54 -5.06 -1.07 -7.80
N MET A 55 -5.31 -2.37 -7.78
CA MET A 55 -4.54 -3.32 -6.97
C MET A 55 -3.03 -3.25 -7.29
N ALA A 56 -2.67 -3.27 -8.58
CA ALA A 56 -1.28 -3.18 -9.02
C ALA A 56 -0.62 -1.86 -8.60
N LEU A 57 -1.33 -0.74 -8.72
CA LEU A 57 -0.86 0.56 -8.24
C LEU A 57 -0.67 0.58 -6.72
N GLY A 58 -1.58 -0.04 -5.96
CA GLY A 58 -1.43 -0.24 -4.52
C GLY A 58 -0.17 -1.03 -4.17
N ALA A 59 0.09 -2.13 -4.89
CA ALA A 59 1.30 -2.94 -4.70
C ALA A 59 2.59 -2.15 -5.02
N VAL A 60 2.60 -1.38 -6.11
CA VAL A 60 3.72 -0.50 -6.46
C VAL A 60 3.94 0.56 -5.38
N ALA A 61 2.88 1.21 -4.91
CA ALA A 61 2.96 2.19 -3.83
C ALA A 61 3.53 1.57 -2.54
N ALA A 62 3.12 0.34 -2.20
CA ALA A 62 3.66 -0.39 -1.06
C ALA A 62 5.17 -0.61 -1.18
N ILE A 63 5.63 -1.10 -2.34
CA ILE A 63 7.05 -1.31 -2.63
C ILE A 63 7.84 0.00 -2.54
N VAL A 64 7.34 1.07 -3.17
CA VAL A 64 7.98 2.39 -3.11
C VAL A 64 8.05 2.88 -1.66
N GLY A 65 6.99 2.73 -0.88
CA GLY A 65 6.97 3.13 0.53
C GLY A 65 8.04 2.40 1.37
N VAL A 66 8.18 1.08 1.17
CA VAL A 66 9.23 0.28 1.83
C VAL A 66 10.63 0.73 1.41
N LEU A 67 10.84 1.03 0.12
CA LEU A 67 12.12 1.54 -0.36
C LEU A 67 12.45 2.90 0.26
N LEU A 68 11.47 3.80 0.41
CA LEU A 68 11.69 5.09 1.06
C LEU A 68 12.06 4.93 2.54
N LEU A 69 11.39 4.04 3.27
CA LEU A 69 11.73 3.69 4.65
C LEU A 69 13.16 3.16 4.76
N TRP A 70 13.53 2.24 3.87
CA TRP A 70 14.86 1.66 3.84
C TRP A 70 15.94 2.73 3.58
N ILE A 71 15.74 3.59 2.57
CA ILE A 71 16.67 4.67 2.25
C ILE A 71 16.77 5.67 3.43
N GLY A 72 15.64 6.07 4.02
CA GLY A 72 15.61 6.98 5.16
C GLY A 72 16.37 6.42 6.36
N ALA A 73 16.17 5.14 6.68
CA ALA A 73 16.89 4.46 7.75
C ALA A 73 18.41 4.43 7.49
N HIS A 74 18.85 4.13 6.27
CA HIS A 74 20.28 4.10 5.93
C HIS A 74 20.94 5.48 5.88
N ARG A 75 20.18 6.55 5.61
CA ARG A 75 20.69 7.93 5.69
C ARG A 75 20.87 8.43 7.11
N GLY A 76 20.03 8.00 8.05
CA GLY A 76 20.15 8.37 9.46
C GLY A 76 21.32 7.71 10.21
N HIS A 77 21.88 6.63 9.67
CA HIS A 77 23.02 5.90 10.25
C HIS A 77 24.41 6.42 9.80
N ARG A 78 24.48 7.39 8.90
CA ARG A 78 25.73 8.04 8.46
C ARG A 78 25.86 9.42 9.05
#